data_AF-A0A126WWF1-F1
#
_entry.id   AF-A0A126WWF1-F1
#
_cell.length_a   1.000
_cell.length_b   1.000
_cell.length_c   1.000
_cell.angle_alpha   90.00
_cell.angle_beta   90.00
_cell.angle_gamma   90.00
#
_symmetry.space_group_name_H-M   'P 1'
#
loop_
_entity.id
_entity.type
_entity.pdbx_description
1 polymer ?
#
loop_
_entity_poly.entity_id
_entity_poly.type
_entity_poly.pdbx_seq_one_letter_code
_entity_poly.pdbx_strand_id
1 'polypeptide(L)'
;MGCELLVKGGRMSTESSSSQLLDESLNRPYSNSIREALDQYEYNFVITDPYLSDHPIVYASEGFLKMTGYSRGEVLGRNSRFLQGPETDRRTVLEIREAIRQEKTCQVSILNYRKDGTTFWNFFHLAPVFSKEEGRVIHFLGLQTPILQCSRVCRSAATNKFSCSRDTNFPTCVGKDLFSQHASSANSSSNLIYFGSCRREFFRDCPGDMGHCGIYNSFADDSNKGIEEKHTCEAKESDKQKALIGVTDILSELAHLSMLTRNTVLNGRCKSADLARLTPINSSLSIALSRIQQSFVLAEPHLHDMPIVYASNLFLQLTGYSRDEVLGKNCRFLQGQDTNQADITKIRQSIEVEQSCTVRILNYRKDGSTFWNHLHTAPVRNASGKVAFYVGVQLDVTDIEEEKQAANGMTLNMKQLGAVGAVRVAVRSLLGVEPSR
;
A
#
# COMPACT_ATOMS: atom_id res chain seq x y z
N MET A 1 13.54 -31.50 51.04
CA MET A 1 13.86 -32.03 49.70
C MET A 1 12.75 -31.58 48.77
N GLY A 2 12.98 -30.47 48.07
CA GLY A 2 12.08 -29.98 47.02
C GLY A 2 12.52 -30.53 45.67
N CYS A 3 11.55 -30.93 44.85
CA CYS A 3 11.74 -31.11 43.42
C CYS A 3 10.82 -30.10 42.73
N GLU A 4 11.41 -29.02 42.23
CA GLU A 4 10.77 -28.06 41.32
C GLU A 4 10.67 -28.69 39.92
N LEU A 5 9.44 -28.76 39.40
CA LEU A 5 9.18 -29.05 37.99
C LEU A 5 9.24 -27.74 37.20
N LEU A 6 10.36 -27.55 36.50
CA LEU A 6 10.59 -26.48 35.53
C LEU A 6 9.71 -26.71 34.29
N VAL A 7 8.56 -26.03 34.23
CA VAL A 7 7.79 -25.86 32.99
C VAL A 7 8.47 -24.78 32.15
N LYS A 8 9.27 -25.18 31.15
CA LYS A 8 9.73 -24.27 30.10
C LYS A 8 8.56 -23.92 29.19
N GLY A 9 7.97 -22.74 29.39
CA GLY A 9 7.05 -22.13 28.43
C GLY A 9 7.80 -21.71 27.17
N GLY A 10 7.57 -22.41 26.06
CA GLY A 10 8.09 -22.05 24.74
C GLY A 10 7.35 -20.85 24.17
N ARG A 11 8.07 -19.76 23.92
CA ARG A 11 7.68 -18.71 22.96
C ARG A 11 7.73 -19.31 21.55
N MET A 12 6.61 -19.85 21.07
CA MET A 12 6.40 -20.22 19.67
C MET A 12 5.00 -19.76 19.28
N SER A 13 4.83 -18.65 18.52
CA SER A 13 3.56 -18.36 17.80
C SER A 13 3.45 -17.00 17.07
N THR A 14 4.50 -16.40 16.50
CA THR A 14 4.32 -15.22 15.61
C THR A 14 5.08 -15.30 14.29
N GLU A 15 6.36 -15.67 14.30
CA GLU A 15 7.16 -15.78 13.05
C GLU A 15 6.69 -16.90 12.11
N SER A 16 6.24 -18.04 12.67
CA SER A 16 5.77 -19.19 11.88
C SER A 16 4.49 -18.88 11.08
N SER A 17 3.60 -18.05 11.62
CA SER A 17 2.34 -17.70 10.95
C SER A 17 2.58 -16.73 9.78
N SER A 18 3.53 -15.80 9.91
CA SER A 18 3.85 -14.86 8.84
C SER A 18 4.52 -15.54 7.64
N SER A 19 5.42 -16.50 7.88
CA SER A 19 6.07 -17.23 6.77
C SER A 19 5.07 -18.08 5.97
N GLN A 20 4.15 -18.76 6.67
CA GLN A 20 3.09 -19.56 6.05
C GLN A 20 2.20 -18.72 5.13
N LEU A 21 1.81 -17.51 5.55
CA LEU A 21 0.99 -16.61 4.72
C LEU A 21 1.69 -16.16 3.43
N LEU A 22 3.01 -15.95 3.46
CA LEU A 22 3.77 -15.58 2.27
C LEU A 22 3.89 -16.75 1.29
N ASP A 23 4.08 -17.96 1.81
CA ASP A 23 4.13 -19.18 0.99
C ASP A 23 2.76 -19.50 0.38
N GLU A 24 1.68 -19.37 1.16
CA GLU A 24 0.31 -19.54 0.68
C GLU A 24 -0.03 -18.54 -0.43
N SER A 25 0.41 -17.28 -0.30
CA SER A 25 0.20 -16.24 -1.33
C SER A 25 0.76 -16.64 -2.68
N LEU A 26 1.96 -17.23 -2.72
CA LEU A 26 2.64 -17.59 -3.97
C LEU A 26 2.17 -18.96 -4.50
N ASN A 27 1.95 -19.93 -3.61
CA ASN A 27 1.60 -21.29 -3.99
C ASN A 27 0.14 -21.42 -4.44
N ARG A 28 -0.76 -20.57 -3.94
CA ARG A 28 -2.17 -20.54 -4.34
C ARG A 28 -2.33 -20.38 -5.87
N PRO A 29 -1.69 -19.39 -6.54
CA PRO A 29 -1.79 -19.25 -7.99
C PRO A 29 -0.82 -20.11 -8.81
N TYR A 30 0.38 -20.48 -8.34
CA TYR A 30 1.46 -20.94 -9.25
C TYR A 30 2.05 -22.33 -8.98
N SER A 31 1.48 -23.12 -8.07
CA SER A 31 1.98 -24.43 -7.62
C SER A 31 3.23 -24.33 -6.74
N ASN A 32 3.52 -25.41 -6.03
CA ASN A 32 4.63 -25.43 -5.06
C ASN A 32 6.02 -25.39 -5.71
N SER A 33 6.14 -25.65 -7.02
CA SER A 33 7.42 -25.64 -7.74
C SER A 33 7.82 -24.26 -8.30
N ILE A 34 7.02 -23.22 -8.03
CA ILE A 34 7.27 -21.87 -8.55
C ILE A 34 8.62 -21.32 -8.10
N ARG A 35 9.01 -21.58 -6.85
CA ARG A 35 10.26 -21.04 -6.29
C ARG A 35 11.46 -21.59 -7.06
N GLU A 36 11.49 -22.91 -7.26
CA GLU A 36 12.55 -23.60 -8.00
C GLU A 36 12.60 -23.18 -9.47
N ALA A 37 11.45 -22.91 -10.10
CA ALA A 37 11.40 -22.41 -11.46
C ALA A 37 11.93 -20.96 -11.57
N LEU A 38 11.51 -20.07 -10.66
CA LEU A 38 11.95 -18.68 -10.65
C LEU A 38 13.42 -18.51 -10.27
N ASP A 39 13.95 -19.39 -9.41
CA ASP A 39 15.36 -19.37 -8.98
C ASP A 39 16.35 -19.68 -10.12
N GLN A 40 15.87 -20.22 -11.25
CA GLN A 40 16.70 -20.46 -12.45
C GLN A 40 17.04 -19.17 -13.21
N TYR A 41 16.30 -18.09 -12.98
CA TYR A 41 16.51 -16.82 -13.67
C TYR A 41 17.57 -15.97 -12.99
N GLU A 42 18.50 -15.45 -13.79
CA GLU A 42 19.59 -14.57 -13.30
C GLU A 42 19.16 -13.10 -13.12
N TYR A 43 17.87 -12.78 -13.35
CA TYR A 43 17.34 -11.43 -13.20
C TYR A 43 17.26 -11.00 -11.72
N ASN A 44 17.34 -9.69 -11.46
CA ASN A 44 17.06 -9.14 -10.13
C ASN A 44 15.60 -8.72 -10.09
N PHE A 45 14.75 -9.49 -9.40
CA PHE A 45 13.33 -9.19 -9.32
C PHE A 45 12.73 -9.65 -8.00
N VAL A 46 11.59 -9.05 -7.68
CA VAL A 46 10.74 -9.41 -6.56
C VAL A 46 9.30 -9.57 -7.04
N ILE A 47 8.57 -10.46 -6.39
CA ILE A 47 7.12 -10.56 -6.51
C ILE A 47 6.51 -10.10 -5.19
N THR A 48 5.48 -9.28 -5.28
CA THR A 48 4.82 -8.66 -4.14
C THR A 48 3.32 -8.92 -4.20
N ASP A 49 2.67 -9.10 -3.05
CA ASP A 49 1.23 -9.32 -2.97
C ASP A 49 0.53 -8.04 -2.46
N PRO A 50 -0.35 -7.40 -3.24
CA PRO A 50 -1.03 -6.16 -2.83
C PRO A 50 -2.20 -6.35 -1.84
N TYR A 51 -2.62 -7.58 -1.55
CA TYR A 51 -3.68 -7.87 -0.58
C TYR A 51 -3.15 -8.23 0.80
N LEU A 52 -1.88 -8.60 0.90
CA LEU A 52 -1.21 -8.70 2.19
C LEU A 52 -0.90 -7.30 2.75
N SER A 53 -0.88 -7.20 4.07
CA SER A 53 -0.68 -5.93 4.77
C SER A 53 0.66 -5.30 4.37
N ASP A 54 0.62 -4.02 4.02
CA ASP A 54 1.77 -3.22 3.56
C ASP A 54 2.35 -3.60 2.18
N HIS A 55 1.68 -4.43 1.40
CA HIS A 55 2.14 -4.89 0.08
C HIS A 55 3.56 -5.50 0.15
N PRO A 56 3.72 -6.62 0.87
CA PRO A 56 5.01 -7.21 1.14
C PRO A 56 5.56 -7.97 -0.07
N ILE A 57 6.88 -8.13 -0.08
CA ILE A 57 7.59 -9.06 -0.96
C ILE A 57 7.30 -10.49 -0.51
N VAL A 58 6.75 -11.30 -1.41
CA VAL A 58 6.45 -12.72 -1.20
C VAL A 58 7.52 -13.63 -1.84
N TYR A 59 8.25 -13.11 -2.83
CA TYR A 59 9.40 -13.77 -3.45
C TYR A 59 10.47 -12.74 -3.83
N ALA A 60 11.74 -13.11 -3.68
CA ALA A 60 12.89 -12.33 -4.11
C ALA A 60 13.93 -13.26 -4.75
N SER A 61 14.38 -12.90 -5.94
CA SER A 61 15.39 -13.69 -6.68
C SER A 61 16.76 -13.61 -6.02
N GLU A 62 17.60 -14.63 -6.25
CA GLU A 62 19.00 -14.60 -5.79
C GLU A 62 19.77 -13.40 -6.35
N GLY A 63 19.48 -12.99 -7.59
CA GLY A 63 20.04 -11.77 -8.18
C GLY A 63 19.70 -10.52 -7.36
N PHE A 64 18.44 -10.37 -6.94
CA PHE A 64 18.01 -9.27 -6.09
C PHE A 64 18.72 -9.24 -4.74
N LEU A 65 18.87 -10.40 -4.09
CA LEU A 65 19.55 -10.52 -2.80
C LEU A 65 21.02 -10.12 -2.91
N LYS A 66 21.74 -10.67 -3.91
CA LYS A 66 23.15 -10.34 -4.18
C LYS A 66 23.34 -8.87 -4.52
N MET A 67 22.49 -8.32 -5.37
CA MET A 67 22.54 -6.92 -5.77
C MET A 67 22.34 -6.00 -4.57
N THR A 68 21.31 -6.22 -3.76
CA THR A 68 20.96 -5.29 -2.67
C THR A 68 21.79 -5.51 -1.39
N GLY A 69 22.38 -6.70 -1.24
CA GLY A 69 23.12 -7.10 -0.04
C GLY A 69 22.24 -7.56 1.13
N TYR A 70 20.91 -7.60 0.96
CA TYR A 70 19.99 -8.10 1.98
C TYR A 70 19.83 -9.61 1.88
N SER A 71 19.68 -10.28 3.03
CA SER A 71 19.36 -11.69 3.06
C SER A 71 17.87 -11.94 2.78
N ARG A 72 17.52 -13.15 2.36
CA ARG A 72 16.12 -13.53 2.07
C ARG A 72 15.18 -13.25 3.25
N GLY A 73 15.59 -13.61 4.47
CA GLY A 73 14.79 -13.37 5.69
C GLY A 73 14.59 -11.90 6.03
N GLU A 74 15.50 -11.01 5.59
CA GLU A 74 15.36 -9.57 5.77
C GLU A 74 14.49 -8.90 4.70
N VAL A 75 14.15 -9.61 3.61
CA VAL A 75 13.43 -9.06 2.46
C VAL A 75 11.99 -9.54 2.44
N LEU A 76 11.77 -10.83 2.65
CA LEU A 76 10.42 -11.42 2.63
C LEU A 76 9.55 -10.81 3.72
N GLY A 77 8.29 -10.50 3.38
CA GLY A 77 7.35 -9.87 4.31
C GLY A 77 7.48 -8.35 4.41
N ARG A 78 8.47 -7.71 3.77
CA ARG A 78 8.63 -6.25 3.78
C ARG A 78 8.23 -5.63 2.46
N ASN A 79 7.81 -4.37 2.50
CA ASN A 79 7.65 -3.57 1.30
C ASN A 79 9.01 -3.10 0.76
N SER A 80 9.20 -3.14 -0.57
CA SER A 80 10.46 -2.78 -1.24
C SER A 80 10.94 -1.33 -1.03
N ARG A 81 10.12 -0.46 -0.41
CA ARG A 81 10.52 0.91 -0.07
C ARG A 81 11.73 1.02 0.85
N PHE A 82 12.18 -0.06 1.49
CA PHE A 82 13.41 -0.05 2.28
C PHE A 82 14.67 0.25 1.45
N LEU A 83 14.60 0.12 0.12
CA LEU A 83 15.67 0.55 -0.79
C LEU A 83 15.71 2.07 -1.02
N GLN A 84 14.73 2.83 -0.52
CA GLN A 84 14.66 4.29 -0.65
C GLN A 84 15.44 4.95 0.49
N GLY A 85 16.06 6.10 0.21
CA GLY A 85 16.81 6.88 1.20
C GLY A 85 16.69 8.38 0.97
N PRO A 86 17.52 9.19 1.66
CA PRO A 86 17.37 10.65 1.70
C PRO A 86 17.39 11.34 0.34
N GLU A 87 18.19 10.83 -0.60
CA GLU A 87 18.35 11.40 -1.94
C GLU A 87 17.41 10.77 -2.98
N THR A 88 16.57 9.81 -2.59
CA THR A 88 15.58 9.22 -3.50
C THR A 88 14.52 10.25 -3.87
N ASP A 89 14.37 10.54 -5.16
CA ASP A 89 13.39 11.53 -5.64
C ASP A 89 11.95 11.13 -5.29
N ARG A 90 11.29 11.97 -4.50
CA ARG A 90 9.90 11.79 -4.09
C ARG A 90 8.93 11.80 -5.26
N ARG A 91 9.23 12.52 -6.35
CA ARG A 91 8.35 12.54 -7.55
C ARG A 91 8.33 11.18 -8.24
N THR A 92 9.49 10.55 -8.42
CA THR A 92 9.59 9.18 -8.93
C THR A 92 8.88 8.17 -8.02
N VAL A 93 8.98 8.32 -6.69
CA VAL A 93 8.23 7.48 -5.75
C VAL A 93 6.71 7.64 -5.91
N LEU A 94 6.24 8.88 -6.13
CA LEU A 94 4.81 9.14 -6.40
C LEU A 94 4.36 8.53 -7.72
N GLU A 95 5.19 8.55 -8.76
CA GLU A 95 4.89 7.91 -10.05
C GLU A 95 4.71 6.40 -9.90
N ILE A 96 5.60 5.72 -9.16
CA ILE A 96 5.47 4.29 -8.86
C ILE A 96 4.17 4.03 -8.07
N ARG A 97 3.88 4.85 -7.05
CA ARG A 97 2.65 4.73 -6.27
C ARG A 97 1.40 4.89 -7.15
N GLU A 98 1.42 5.84 -8.07
CA GLU A 98 0.32 6.07 -8.99
C GLU A 98 0.14 4.92 -9.99
N ALA A 99 1.24 4.31 -10.44
CA ALA A 99 1.17 3.12 -11.28
C ALA A 99 0.57 1.91 -10.56
N ILE A 100 0.94 1.67 -9.30
CA ILE A 100 0.30 0.65 -8.44
C ILE A 100 -1.18 0.99 -8.30
N ARG A 101 -1.53 2.27 -8.11
CA ARG A 101 -2.91 2.75 -7.98
C ARG A 101 -3.78 2.54 -9.19
N GLN A 102 -3.21 2.75 -10.36
CA GLN A 102 -3.90 2.55 -11.61
C GLN A 102 -3.81 1.10 -12.11
N GLU A 103 -3.08 0.22 -11.42
CA GLU A 103 -2.77 -1.14 -11.85
C GLU A 103 -2.14 -1.16 -13.25
N LYS A 104 -1.13 -0.33 -13.43
CA LYS A 104 -0.42 -0.15 -14.70
C LYS A 104 1.06 -0.48 -14.57
N THR A 105 1.63 -0.89 -15.70
CA THR A 105 3.09 -1.00 -15.85
C THR A 105 3.73 0.37 -15.71
N CYS A 106 4.89 0.44 -15.06
CA CYS A 106 5.66 1.65 -14.87
C CYS A 106 7.16 1.36 -14.99
N GLN A 107 7.89 2.28 -15.62
CA GLN A 107 9.32 2.20 -15.81
C GLN A 107 9.95 3.51 -15.38
N VAL A 108 10.83 3.47 -14.39
CA VAL A 108 11.47 4.67 -13.85
C VAL A 108 12.93 4.41 -13.51
N SER A 109 13.74 5.47 -13.57
CA SER A 109 15.09 5.44 -12.99
C SER A 109 15.00 6.06 -11.59
N ILE A 110 15.35 5.28 -10.56
CA ILE A 110 15.25 5.70 -9.16
C ILE A 110 16.58 5.44 -8.44
N LEU A 111 17.00 6.37 -7.58
CA LEU A 111 18.17 6.19 -6.74
C LEU A 111 17.80 5.30 -5.54
N ASN A 112 18.49 4.18 -5.39
CA ASN A 112 18.27 3.21 -4.32
C ASN A 112 19.53 2.99 -3.49
N TYR A 113 19.35 2.45 -2.29
CA TYR A 113 20.40 2.18 -1.31
C TYR A 113 20.52 0.68 -1.06
N ARG A 114 21.75 0.18 -1.04
CA ARG A 114 22.07 -1.18 -0.62
C ARG A 114 22.12 -1.27 0.91
N LYS A 115 22.23 -2.48 1.44
CA LYS A 115 22.32 -2.75 2.89
C LYS A 115 23.49 -2.03 3.57
N ASP A 116 24.61 -1.88 2.87
CA ASP A 116 25.81 -1.20 3.35
C ASP A 116 25.72 0.35 3.28
N GLY A 117 24.58 0.89 2.83
CA GLY A 117 24.35 2.32 2.66
C GLY A 117 24.85 2.90 1.35
N THR A 118 25.52 2.10 0.49
CA THR A 118 25.95 2.58 -0.83
C THR A 118 24.76 2.80 -1.75
N THR A 119 24.84 3.85 -2.57
CA THR A 119 23.80 4.18 -3.54
C THR A 119 24.03 3.52 -4.89
N PHE A 120 22.95 3.22 -5.59
CA PHE A 120 22.98 2.82 -6.98
C PHE A 120 21.73 3.31 -7.70
N TRP A 121 21.90 3.65 -8.98
CA TRP A 121 20.77 3.94 -9.85
C TRP A 121 20.12 2.63 -10.29
N ASN A 122 18.81 2.56 -10.14
CA ASN A 122 18.00 1.39 -10.49
C ASN A 122 17.02 1.79 -11.59
N PHE A 123 17.12 1.16 -12.76
CA PHE A 123 16.04 1.17 -13.72
C PHE A 123 15.00 0.13 -13.27
N PHE A 124 13.94 0.63 -12.65
CA PHE A 124 12.88 -0.17 -12.05
C PHE A 124 11.73 -0.36 -13.04
N HIS A 125 11.38 -1.62 -13.32
CA HIS A 125 10.24 -2.00 -14.16
C HIS A 125 9.20 -2.72 -13.29
N LEU A 126 8.07 -2.05 -13.05
CA LEU A 126 6.90 -2.60 -12.35
C LEU A 126 5.90 -3.13 -13.37
N ALA A 127 5.44 -4.37 -13.19
CA ALA A 127 4.39 -4.97 -14.00
C ALA A 127 3.31 -5.64 -13.12
N PRO A 128 2.02 -5.33 -13.30
CA PRO A 128 0.93 -6.03 -12.62
C PRO A 128 0.71 -7.43 -13.21
N VAL A 129 0.38 -8.40 -12.35
CA VAL A 129 -0.01 -9.77 -12.72
C VAL A 129 -1.48 -9.97 -12.38
N PHE A 130 -2.30 -10.27 -13.38
CA PHE A 130 -3.75 -10.37 -13.22
C PHE A 130 -4.21 -11.82 -13.12
N SER A 131 -5.18 -12.11 -12.25
CA SER A 131 -5.95 -13.36 -12.33
C SER A 131 -6.86 -13.31 -13.56
N LYS A 132 -6.83 -14.36 -14.40
CA LYS A 132 -7.73 -14.50 -15.54
C LYS A 132 -9.18 -14.67 -15.11
N GLU A 133 -9.40 -15.42 -14.03
CA GLU A 133 -10.73 -15.65 -13.49
C GLU A 133 -11.26 -14.35 -12.89
N GLU A 134 -10.60 -13.80 -11.88
CA GLU A 134 -11.14 -12.67 -11.11
C GLU A 134 -10.95 -11.30 -11.79
N GLY A 135 -10.14 -11.22 -12.84
CA GLY A 135 -9.82 -9.97 -13.54
C GLY A 135 -9.04 -8.93 -12.70
N ARG A 136 -8.58 -9.31 -11.50
CA ARG A 136 -7.88 -8.44 -10.54
C ARG A 136 -6.37 -8.65 -10.57
N VAL A 137 -5.61 -7.63 -10.18
CA VAL A 137 -4.17 -7.81 -9.89
C VAL A 137 -4.04 -8.72 -8.68
N ILE A 138 -3.30 -9.82 -8.78
CA ILE A 138 -2.99 -10.73 -7.67
C ILE A 138 -1.56 -10.56 -7.15
N HIS A 139 -0.64 -10.11 -8.01
CA HIS A 139 0.74 -9.83 -7.65
C HIS A 139 1.28 -8.68 -8.48
N PHE A 140 2.33 -8.03 -8.00
CA PHE A 140 3.16 -7.15 -8.81
C PHE A 140 4.56 -7.73 -8.93
N LEU A 141 5.07 -7.78 -10.16
CA LEU A 141 6.45 -8.06 -10.49
C LEU A 141 7.23 -6.74 -10.51
N GLY A 142 8.27 -6.64 -9.69
CA GLY A 142 9.21 -5.53 -9.71
C GLY A 142 10.59 -6.02 -10.10
N LEU A 143 11.06 -5.65 -11.30
CA LEU A 143 12.39 -5.99 -11.81
C LEU A 143 13.33 -4.78 -11.66
N GLN A 144 14.54 -5.04 -11.15
CA GLN A 144 15.56 -4.03 -10.88
C GLN A 144 16.78 -4.23 -11.78
N THR A 145 17.10 -3.22 -12.58
CA THR A 145 18.28 -3.23 -13.45
C THR A 145 19.25 -2.13 -13.00
N PRO A 146 20.35 -2.46 -12.29
CA PRO A 146 21.37 -1.48 -11.91
C PRO A 146 21.92 -0.74 -13.11
N ILE A 147 21.86 0.59 -13.08
CA ILE A 147 22.45 1.47 -14.08
C ILE A 147 23.89 1.75 -13.64
N LEU A 148 24.85 1.08 -14.29
CA LEU A 148 26.28 1.20 -13.95
C LEU A 148 26.89 2.54 -14.40
N GLN A 149 26.33 3.16 -15.43
CA GLN A 149 26.84 4.42 -15.98
C GLN A 149 25.71 5.40 -16.18
N CYS A 150 25.67 6.43 -15.34
CA CYS A 150 24.67 7.47 -15.41
C CYS A 150 25.17 8.64 -16.28
N SER A 151 24.48 8.95 -17.37
CA SER A 151 24.66 10.23 -18.06
C SER A 151 23.98 11.30 -17.22
N ARG A 152 24.76 12.06 -16.43
CA ARG A 152 24.24 13.21 -15.70
C ARG A 152 23.77 14.26 -16.69
N VAL A 153 22.45 14.48 -16.77
CA VAL A 153 21.90 15.63 -17.48
C VAL A 153 21.72 16.75 -16.45
N CYS A 154 22.75 17.58 -16.29
CA CYS A 154 22.63 18.81 -15.52
C CYS A 154 21.79 19.81 -16.33
N ARG A 155 20.52 20.00 -15.96
CA ARG A 155 19.71 21.11 -16.51
C ARG A 155 20.07 22.39 -15.76
N SER A 156 20.92 23.23 -16.35
CA SER A 156 21.07 24.61 -15.89
C SER A 156 19.87 25.43 -16.38
N ALA A 157 19.10 26.01 -15.46
CA ALA A 157 17.99 26.90 -15.80
C ALA A 157 18.44 28.23 -16.43
N ALA A 158 19.74 28.53 -16.46
CA ALA A 158 20.29 29.78 -16.97
C ALA A 158 20.76 29.71 -18.44
N THR A 159 21.02 28.52 -18.97
CA THR A 159 21.38 28.36 -20.38
C THR A 159 20.80 27.06 -20.89
N ASN A 160 20.04 27.12 -21.99
CA ASN A 160 19.56 25.97 -22.76
C ASN A 160 20.71 25.17 -23.44
N LYS A 161 21.88 25.09 -22.81
CA LYS A 161 23.08 24.43 -23.29
C LYS A 161 23.25 23.09 -22.59
N PHE A 162 23.27 22.02 -23.39
CA PHE A 162 23.78 20.73 -22.99
C PHE A 162 25.27 20.87 -22.67
N SER A 163 25.69 20.64 -21.43
CA SER A 163 27.09 20.42 -21.11
C SER A 163 27.26 18.96 -20.69
N CYS A 164 27.81 18.16 -21.59
CA CYS A 164 28.30 16.82 -21.26
C CYS A 164 29.70 16.97 -20.70
N SER A 165 29.89 16.85 -19.39
CA SER A 165 31.24 16.61 -18.87
C SER A 165 31.57 15.13 -19.09
N ARG A 166 32.37 14.85 -20.12
CA ARG A 166 33.29 13.71 -20.02
C ARG A 166 34.35 14.16 -19.02
N ASP A 167 34.37 13.55 -17.84
CA ASP A 167 35.62 13.08 -17.24
C ASP A 167 35.40 12.35 -15.92
N THR A 168 36.26 11.36 -15.74
CA THR A 168 36.42 10.45 -14.62
C THR A 168 36.92 11.16 -13.37
N ASN A 169 36.41 10.72 -12.21
CA ASN A 169 36.73 11.14 -10.84
C ASN A 169 36.28 12.57 -10.46
N PHE A 170 35.46 12.62 -9.40
CA PHE A 170 34.85 13.78 -8.75
C PHE A 170 35.60 15.12 -8.90
N PRO A 171 34.91 16.19 -9.31
CA PRO A 171 35.25 17.54 -8.89
C PRO A 171 34.12 18.19 -8.08
N THR A 172 34.45 18.64 -6.88
CA THR A 172 33.67 19.56 -6.05
C THR A 172 33.72 20.95 -6.70
N CYS A 173 32.58 21.47 -7.18
CA CYS A 173 32.51 22.83 -7.72
C CYS A 173 32.34 23.84 -6.58
N VAL A 174 33.42 24.49 -6.16
CA VAL A 174 33.37 25.68 -5.29
C VAL A 174 33.13 26.90 -6.19
N GLY A 175 31.94 27.48 -6.13
CA GLY A 175 31.61 28.73 -6.81
C GLY A 175 32.35 29.90 -6.18
N LYS A 176 33.17 30.61 -6.96
CA LYS A 176 33.74 31.92 -6.60
C LYS A 176 32.72 33.01 -6.94
N ASP A 177 32.31 33.76 -5.93
CA ASP A 177 31.51 34.98 -6.07
C ASP A 177 32.27 36.09 -6.80
N LEU A 178 31.60 36.77 -7.73
CA LEU A 178 31.97 38.11 -8.20
C LEU A 178 30.70 38.95 -8.47
N PHE A 179 30.54 39.96 -7.62
CA PHE A 179 29.85 41.25 -7.75
C PHE A 179 29.04 41.55 -9.03
N SER A 180 27.79 42.03 -8.89
CA SER A 180 27.50 43.49 -8.88
C SER A 180 26.00 43.79 -8.78
N GLN A 181 25.73 44.94 -8.17
CA GLN A 181 24.48 45.59 -7.80
C GLN A 181 23.58 45.95 -9.00
N HIS A 182 22.25 45.92 -8.80
CA HIS A 182 21.37 47.09 -8.94
C HIS A 182 19.91 46.73 -8.61
N ALA A 183 19.29 47.57 -7.78
CA ALA A 183 17.89 47.51 -7.37
C ALA A 183 17.00 48.38 -8.26
N SER A 184 15.75 47.96 -8.50
CA SER A 184 14.58 48.86 -8.56
C SER A 184 13.25 48.10 -8.68
N SER A 185 12.27 48.67 -7.97
CA SER A 185 10.89 48.27 -7.68
C SER A 185 9.93 48.04 -8.86
N ALA A 186 8.90 47.20 -8.66
CA ALA A 186 7.49 47.56 -8.92
C ALA A 186 6.50 46.53 -8.32
N ASN A 187 5.49 47.06 -7.62
CA ASN A 187 4.32 46.35 -7.09
C ASN A 187 3.37 45.88 -8.19
N SER A 188 2.74 44.72 -8.02
CA SER A 188 1.32 44.52 -8.36
C SER A 188 0.77 43.23 -7.74
N SER A 189 -0.31 43.41 -7.00
CA SER A 189 -1.15 42.47 -6.27
C SER A 189 -1.92 41.51 -7.17
N SER A 190 -2.01 40.23 -6.80
CA SER A 190 -3.16 39.36 -7.13
C SER A 190 -3.33 38.25 -6.10
N ASN A 191 -4.46 38.28 -5.40
CA ASN A 191 -4.92 37.25 -4.47
C ASN A 191 -5.17 35.93 -5.21
N LEU A 192 -4.56 34.83 -4.77
CA LEU A 192 -5.05 33.48 -5.06
C LEU A 192 -4.96 32.61 -3.80
N ILE A 193 -6.12 32.12 -3.39
CA ILE A 193 -6.38 31.35 -2.18
C ILE A 193 -5.73 29.96 -2.30
N TYR A 194 -4.79 29.64 -1.40
CA TYR A 194 -4.12 28.33 -1.31
C TYR A 194 -4.78 27.47 -0.21
N PHE A 195 -5.36 26.34 -0.60
CA PHE A 195 -5.78 25.30 0.33
C PHE A 195 -4.55 24.56 0.86
N GLY A 196 -4.17 24.86 2.10
CA GLY A 196 -3.17 24.11 2.84
C GLY A 196 -3.67 22.70 3.15
N SER A 197 -2.77 21.72 3.00
CA SER A 197 -2.91 20.42 3.66
C SER A 197 -1.60 20.08 4.36
N CYS A 198 -1.66 20.15 5.68
CA CYS A 198 -0.62 19.74 6.61
C CYS A 198 -0.49 18.20 6.62
N ARG A 199 0.74 17.69 6.69
CA ARG A 199 1.10 16.65 7.66
C ARG A 199 2.62 16.54 7.82
N ARG A 200 3.09 16.93 9.01
CA ARG A 200 4.41 16.57 9.57
C ARG A 200 4.33 15.13 10.06
N GLU A 201 5.27 14.30 9.64
CA GLU A 201 5.53 13.01 10.28
C GLU A 201 6.62 13.24 11.33
N PHE A 202 6.23 13.09 12.60
CA PHE A 202 7.11 13.19 13.76
C PHE A 202 7.77 11.82 13.99
N PHE A 203 9.10 11.78 13.93
CA PHE A 203 9.91 10.72 14.51
C PHE A 203 10.24 11.08 15.97
N ARG A 204 10.07 10.11 16.88
CA ARG A 204 10.62 10.06 18.25
C ARG A 204 10.90 8.57 18.53
N ASP A 205 11.99 8.14 19.16
CA ASP A 205 13.06 8.80 19.92
C ASP A 205 14.34 7.94 19.85
N CYS A 206 15.51 8.57 19.96
CA CYS A 206 16.65 8.08 20.77
C CYS A 206 17.39 9.29 21.38
N PRO A 207 17.97 9.16 22.59
CA PRO A 207 18.22 10.30 23.48
C PRO A 207 19.65 10.85 23.41
N GLY A 208 19.77 12.15 23.67
CA GLY A 208 21.02 12.82 24.04
C GLY A 208 21.51 13.85 23.02
N ASP A 209 21.09 15.11 23.17
CA ASP A 209 21.92 16.12 23.84
C ASP A 209 21.16 17.47 23.85
N MET A 210 21.11 18.13 25.00
CA MET A 210 20.44 19.43 25.15
C MET A 210 21.39 20.53 24.69
N GLY A 211 21.05 21.19 23.59
CA GLY A 211 21.67 22.45 23.18
C GLY A 211 20.62 23.38 22.58
N HIS A 212 20.28 24.44 23.32
CA HIS A 212 19.36 25.51 22.95
C HIS A 212 19.40 25.89 21.46
N CYS A 213 18.23 25.95 20.80
CA CYS A 213 18.02 27.02 19.82
C CYS A 213 16.56 27.48 19.80
N GLY A 214 16.41 28.78 19.99
CA GLY A 214 15.16 29.49 20.16
C GLY A 214 14.35 29.58 18.87
N ILE A 215 13.06 29.75 19.11
CA ILE A 215 12.01 30.05 18.14
C ILE A 215 12.33 31.38 17.47
N TYR A 216 12.66 31.36 16.19
CA TYR A 216 12.46 32.50 15.28
C TYR A 216 11.89 31.97 13.96
N ASN A 217 10.57 32.11 13.83
CA ASN A 217 9.90 32.11 12.53
C ASN A 217 10.23 33.44 11.85
N SER A 218 11.21 33.46 10.95
CA SER A 218 11.34 34.49 9.93
C SER A 218 11.18 33.82 8.57
N PHE A 219 9.96 33.89 8.03
CA PHE A 219 9.74 33.76 6.59
C PHE A 219 10.31 35.03 5.95
N ALA A 220 11.61 35.00 5.65
CA ALA A 220 12.19 35.89 4.66
C ALA A 220 12.00 35.23 3.31
N ASP A 221 11.36 35.96 2.40
CA ASP A 221 11.23 35.68 0.98
C ASP A 221 12.64 35.72 0.36
N ASP A 222 13.38 34.62 0.47
CA ASP A 222 14.67 34.46 -0.20
C ASP A 222 14.36 34.04 -1.63
N SER A 223 14.30 35.04 -2.52
CA SER A 223 14.34 34.88 -3.97
C SER A 223 15.74 34.43 -4.43
N ASN A 224 16.33 33.50 -3.68
CA ASN A 224 17.41 32.64 -4.13
C ASN A 224 16.76 31.62 -5.06
N LYS A 225 16.94 31.80 -6.37
CA LYS A 225 16.87 30.69 -7.32
C LYS A 225 18.02 29.74 -7.02
N GLY A 226 17.90 29.01 -5.91
CA GLY A 226 18.73 27.87 -5.60
C GLY A 226 18.62 26.91 -6.76
N ILE A 227 19.77 26.58 -7.33
CA ILE A 227 19.89 25.53 -8.33
C ILE A 227 19.47 24.24 -7.62
N GLU A 228 18.21 23.82 -7.73
CA GLU A 228 17.86 22.43 -7.47
C GLU A 228 18.55 21.61 -8.56
N GLU A 229 19.79 21.18 -8.28
CA GLU A 229 20.51 20.21 -9.10
C GLU A 229 19.69 18.92 -9.11
N LYS A 230 18.81 18.81 -10.11
CA LYS A 230 17.99 17.63 -10.31
C LYS A 230 18.89 16.50 -10.79
N HIS A 231 19.33 15.62 -9.90
CA HIS A 231 20.03 14.39 -10.26
C HIS A 231 19.06 13.43 -10.96
N THR A 232 18.82 13.62 -12.26
CA THR A 232 18.11 12.63 -13.08
C THR A 232 19.11 11.71 -13.75
N CYS A 233 18.93 10.41 -13.58
CA CYS A 233 19.62 9.40 -14.36
C CYS A 233 18.68 8.86 -15.43
N GLU A 234 19.17 8.74 -16.66
CA GLU A 234 18.45 8.06 -17.71
C GLU A 234 19.12 6.71 -18.03
N ALA A 235 18.34 5.64 -17.99
CA ALA A 235 18.80 4.31 -18.36
C ALA A 235 19.07 4.22 -19.86
N LYS A 236 20.13 3.50 -20.24
CA LYS A 236 20.43 3.23 -21.66
C LYS A 236 19.37 2.33 -22.26
N GLU A 237 19.18 2.39 -23.57
CA GLU A 237 18.22 1.53 -24.27
C GLU A 237 18.53 0.03 -24.07
N SER A 238 19.81 -0.33 -23.93
CA SER A 238 20.22 -1.69 -23.56
C SER A 238 19.68 -2.14 -22.20
N ASP A 239 19.63 -1.22 -21.22
CA ASP A 239 19.16 -1.53 -19.86
C ASP A 239 17.63 -1.63 -19.85
N LYS A 240 16.96 -0.75 -20.60
CA LYS A 240 15.51 -0.82 -20.84
C LYS A 240 15.11 -2.14 -21.51
N GLN A 241 15.84 -2.55 -22.55
CA GLN A 241 15.58 -3.78 -23.27
C GLN A 241 15.82 -5.01 -22.40
N LYS A 242 16.90 -5.05 -21.61
CA LYS A 242 17.14 -6.12 -20.63
C LYS A 242 16.00 -6.24 -19.63
N ALA A 243 15.53 -5.11 -19.11
CA ALA A 243 14.42 -5.08 -18.16
C ALA A 243 13.09 -5.54 -18.79
N LEU A 244 12.84 -5.20 -20.06
CA LEU A 244 11.66 -5.65 -20.79
C LEU A 244 11.68 -7.16 -21.05
N ILE A 245 12.82 -7.69 -21.51
CA ILE A 245 13.00 -9.13 -21.72
C ILE A 245 12.79 -9.86 -20.40
N GLY A 246 13.47 -9.44 -19.33
CA GLY A 246 13.34 -10.09 -18.03
C GLY A 246 11.92 -10.08 -17.47
N VAL A 247 11.19 -8.95 -17.60
CA VAL A 247 9.77 -8.92 -17.21
C VAL A 247 8.93 -9.87 -18.06
N THR A 248 9.18 -9.92 -19.37
CA THR A 248 8.42 -10.79 -20.29
C THR A 248 8.65 -12.26 -20.01
N ASP A 249 9.90 -12.66 -19.75
CA ASP A 249 10.27 -14.04 -19.43
C ASP A 249 9.61 -14.49 -18.13
N ILE A 250 9.73 -13.69 -17.06
CA ILE A 250 9.14 -14.03 -15.76
C ILE A 250 7.61 -14.06 -15.84
N LEU A 251 6.97 -13.10 -16.52
CA LEU A 251 5.51 -13.13 -16.69
C LEU A 251 5.03 -14.34 -17.51
N SER A 252 5.79 -14.75 -18.53
CA SER A 252 5.51 -15.97 -19.30
C SER A 252 5.61 -17.21 -18.41
N GLU A 253 6.62 -17.28 -17.55
CA GLU A 253 6.79 -18.39 -16.63
C GLU A 253 5.67 -18.45 -15.58
N LEU A 254 5.31 -17.30 -14.99
CA LEU A 254 4.17 -17.21 -14.07
C LEU A 254 2.87 -17.65 -14.76
N ALA A 255 2.64 -17.23 -16.00
CA ALA A 255 1.48 -17.67 -16.78
C ALA A 255 1.49 -19.19 -17.00
N HIS A 256 2.64 -19.77 -17.37
CA HIS A 256 2.78 -21.20 -17.57
C HIS A 256 2.51 -22.00 -16.28
N LEU A 257 3.14 -21.62 -15.18
CA LEU A 257 2.96 -22.26 -13.87
C LEU A 257 1.52 -22.14 -13.34
N SER A 258 0.86 -21.03 -13.64
CA SER A 258 -0.54 -20.81 -13.27
C SER A 258 -1.53 -21.69 -14.03
N MET A 259 -1.16 -22.23 -15.20
CA MET A 259 -2.00 -23.19 -15.92
C MET A 259 -2.05 -24.54 -15.21
N LEU A 260 -0.98 -24.91 -14.50
CA LEU A 260 -0.88 -26.18 -13.78
C LEU A 260 -1.83 -26.23 -12.56
N THR A 261 -2.13 -25.08 -11.97
CA THR A 261 -3.03 -24.94 -10.81
C THR A 261 -4.47 -24.60 -11.17
N ARG A 262 -4.78 -24.47 -12.47
CA ARG A 262 -6.05 -23.91 -13.00
C ARG A 262 -6.32 -22.44 -12.64
N ASN A 263 -5.40 -21.74 -11.96
CA ASN A 263 -5.53 -20.33 -11.58
C ASN A 263 -4.83 -19.42 -12.60
N THR A 264 -5.23 -19.49 -13.87
CA THR A 264 -4.50 -18.82 -14.97
C THR A 264 -4.26 -17.32 -14.71
N VAL A 265 -3.05 -16.84 -14.95
CA VAL A 265 -2.71 -15.42 -14.86
C VAL A 265 -2.45 -14.78 -16.21
N LEU A 266 -2.57 -13.46 -16.26
CA LEU A 266 -2.39 -12.64 -17.46
C LEU A 266 -1.44 -11.46 -17.18
N ASN A 267 -0.76 -11.01 -18.23
CA ASN A 267 0.07 -9.81 -18.26
C ASN A 267 -0.73 -8.51 -18.54
N GLY A 268 -2.07 -8.58 -18.54
CA GLY A 268 -2.98 -7.47 -18.76
C GLY A 268 -4.40 -7.83 -18.36
N ARG A 269 -5.25 -6.82 -18.12
CA ARG A 269 -6.67 -7.05 -17.77
C ARG A 269 -7.38 -7.79 -18.92
N CYS A 270 -8.06 -8.88 -18.60
CA CYS A 270 -8.94 -9.55 -19.55
C CYS A 270 -10.11 -8.62 -19.87
N LYS A 271 -10.37 -8.36 -21.16
CA LYS A 271 -11.55 -7.58 -21.62
C LYS A 271 -12.83 -8.43 -21.72
N SER A 272 -12.82 -9.64 -21.16
CA SER A 272 -13.99 -10.53 -21.15
C SER A 272 -15.14 -9.88 -20.37
N ALA A 273 -16.28 -9.73 -21.04
CA ALA A 273 -17.45 -9.00 -20.56
C ALA A 273 -18.25 -9.75 -19.46
N ASP A 274 -17.93 -11.00 -19.16
CA ASP A 274 -18.85 -11.89 -18.43
C ASP A 274 -18.55 -12.10 -16.94
N LEU A 275 -17.37 -11.67 -16.42
CA LEU A 275 -17.06 -11.74 -14.98
C LEU A 275 -17.07 -10.39 -14.25
N ALA A 276 -17.79 -9.41 -14.79
CA ALA A 276 -17.93 -8.07 -14.22
C ALA A 276 -18.74 -7.98 -12.90
N ARG A 277 -19.23 -9.10 -12.34
CA ARG A 277 -20.23 -9.07 -11.25
C ARG A 277 -19.69 -9.12 -9.82
N LEU A 278 -18.38 -9.27 -9.63
CA LEU A 278 -17.71 -9.10 -8.34
C LEU A 278 -16.33 -8.48 -8.61
N THR A 279 -16.26 -7.29 -9.21
CA THR A 279 -14.96 -6.63 -9.38
C THR A 279 -14.35 -6.39 -8.00
N PRO A 280 -13.26 -7.09 -7.66
CA PRO A 280 -12.63 -6.93 -6.36
C PRO A 280 -12.09 -5.51 -6.28
N ILE A 281 -12.10 -4.95 -5.08
CA ILE A 281 -11.55 -3.63 -4.84
C ILE A 281 -10.11 -3.57 -5.37
N ASN A 282 -9.79 -2.51 -6.12
CA ASN A 282 -8.46 -2.36 -6.73
C ASN A 282 -7.35 -2.40 -5.66
N SER A 283 -6.15 -2.79 -6.11
CA SER A 283 -4.97 -2.97 -5.24
C SER A 283 -4.63 -1.73 -4.41
N SER A 284 -4.87 -0.52 -4.90
CA SER A 284 -4.60 0.67 -4.08
C SER A 284 -5.61 0.91 -2.99
N LEU A 285 -6.87 0.63 -3.25
CA LEU A 285 -7.90 0.76 -2.22
C LEU A 285 -7.70 -0.34 -1.19
N SER A 286 -7.34 -1.57 -1.58
CA SER A 286 -6.96 -2.62 -0.62
C SER A 286 -5.78 -2.19 0.27
N ILE A 287 -4.73 -1.59 -0.32
CA ILE A 287 -3.57 -1.09 0.43
C ILE A 287 -3.99 0.01 1.42
N ALA A 288 -4.77 1.01 0.97
CA ALA A 288 -5.22 2.11 1.83
C ALA A 288 -6.08 1.59 2.99
N LEU A 289 -6.98 0.64 2.71
CA LEU A 289 -7.85 0.01 3.70
C LEU A 289 -7.06 -0.87 4.69
N SER A 290 -5.98 -1.53 4.25
CA SER A 290 -5.16 -2.42 5.09
C SER A 290 -4.47 -1.71 6.26
N ARG A 291 -4.36 -0.37 6.20
CA ARG A 291 -3.76 0.46 7.26
C ARG A 291 -4.71 0.80 8.40
N ILE A 292 -6.01 0.57 8.19
CA ILE A 292 -7.05 0.87 9.17
C ILE A 292 -7.03 -0.22 10.24
N GLN A 293 -6.68 0.16 11.46
CA GLN A 293 -6.50 -0.74 12.62
C GLN A 293 -7.83 -0.97 13.36
N GLN A 294 -8.90 -1.25 12.61
CA GLN A 294 -10.22 -1.57 13.16
C GLN A 294 -10.82 -2.77 12.41
N SER A 295 -11.74 -3.49 13.07
CA SER A 295 -12.54 -4.52 12.39
C SER A 295 -13.62 -3.85 11.55
N PHE A 296 -13.51 -3.97 10.23
CA PHE A 296 -14.53 -3.54 9.30
C PHE A 296 -14.58 -4.39 8.03
N VAL A 297 -15.69 -4.23 7.30
CA VAL A 297 -15.94 -4.77 5.96
C VAL A 297 -16.48 -3.68 5.05
N LEU A 298 -16.24 -3.82 3.74
CA LEU A 298 -16.94 -3.07 2.70
C LEU A 298 -17.85 -4.01 1.92
N ALA A 299 -19.10 -3.59 1.74
CA ALA A 299 -20.09 -4.29 0.93
C ALA A 299 -20.49 -3.45 -0.28
N GLU A 300 -20.76 -4.12 -1.40
CA GLU A 300 -21.15 -3.50 -2.68
C GLU A 300 -22.68 -3.44 -2.79
N PRO A 301 -23.31 -2.27 -2.56
CA PRO A 301 -24.77 -2.15 -2.55
C PRO A 301 -25.43 -2.36 -3.90
N HIS A 302 -24.70 -2.22 -5.02
CA HIS A 302 -25.28 -2.33 -6.37
C HIS A 302 -25.34 -3.78 -6.89
N LEU A 303 -24.78 -4.72 -6.14
CA LEU A 303 -24.84 -6.15 -6.46
C LEU A 303 -25.96 -6.84 -5.68
N HIS A 304 -26.47 -7.93 -6.27
CA HIS A 304 -27.49 -8.74 -5.62
C HIS A 304 -27.00 -9.20 -4.24
N ASP A 305 -27.87 -9.04 -3.24
CA ASP A 305 -27.61 -9.42 -1.85
C ASP A 305 -26.54 -8.62 -1.11
N MET A 306 -26.02 -7.52 -1.69
CA MET A 306 -25.01 -6.64 -1.09
C MET A 306 -23.82 -7.42 -0.49
N PRO A 307 -23.05 -8.11 -1.34
CA PRO A 307 -21.96 -8.97 -0.90
C PRO A 307 -20.78 -8.16 -0.36
N ILE A 308 -20.01 -8.76 0.55
CA ILE A 308 -18.76 -8.22 1.04
C ILE A 308 -17.72 -8.29 -0.08
N VAL A 309 -17.10 -7.15 -0.39
CA VAL A 309 -16.02 -7.00 -1.38
C VAL A 309 -14.66 -6.75 -0.73
N TYR A 310 -14.63 -6.41 0.57
CA TYR A 310 -13.40 -6.33 1.36
C TYR A 310 -13.66 -6.64 2.83
N ALA A 311 -12.73 -7.38 3.45
CA ALA A 311 -12.73 -7.66 4.87
C ALA A 311 -11.33 -7.40 5.46
N SER A 312 -11.28 -6.55 6.50
CA SER A 312 -10.07 -6.27 7.26
C SER A 312 -9.54 -7.53 7.97
N ASN A 313 -8.23 -7.59 8.24
CA ASN A 313 -7.65 -8.71 8.99
C ASN A 313 -8.25 -8.84 10.40
N LEU A 314 -8.55 -7.71 11.05
CA LEU A 314 -9.18 -7.69 12.37
C LEU A 314 -10.60 -8.24 12.35
N PHE A 315 -11.35 -8.07 11.26
CA PHE A 315 -12.65 -8.71 11.10
C PHE A 315 -12.54 -10.24 10.99
N LEU A 316 -11.57 -10.73 10.22
CA LEU A 316 -11.33 -12.17 10.09
C LEU A 316 -10.92 -12.78 11.45
N GLN A 317 -10.05 -12.10 12.19
CA GLN A 317 -9.66 -12.51 13.54
C GLN A 317 -10.83 -12.48 14.53
N LEU A 318 -11.65 -11.43 14.51
CA LEU A 318 -12.81 -11.28 15.39
C LEU A 318 -13.84 -12.39 15.18
N THR A 319 -14.06 -12.79 13.93
CA THR A 319 -15.15 -13.69 13.55
C THR A 319 -14.71 -15.15 13.35
N GLY A 320 -13.40 -15.39 13.17
CA GLY A 320 -12.82 -16.71 12.91
C GLY A 320 -13.02 -17.22 11.48
N TYR A 321 -13.65 -16.45 10.59
CA TYR A 321 -13.81 -16.82 9.18
C TYR A 321 -12.58 -16.46 8.34
N SER A 322 -12.29 -17.28 7.33
CA SER A 322 -11.25 -16.96 6.35
C SER A 322 -11.75 -15.91 5.34
N ARG A 323 -10.81 -15.24 4.66
CA ARG A 323 -11.17 -14.24 3.64
C ARG A 323 -12.02 -14.85 2.52
N ASP A 324 -11.66 -16.04 2.05
CA ASP A 324 -12.38 -16.73 0.96
C ASP A 324 -13.79 -17.16 1.38
N GLU A 325 -14.02 -17.39 2.68
CA GLU A 325 -15.35 -17.72 3.19
C GLU A 325 -16.27 -16.51 3.31
N VAL A 326 -15.71 -15.29 3.40
CA VAL A 326 -16.44 -14.05 3.67
C VAL A 326 -16.71 -13.25 2.39
N LEU A 327 -15.73 -13.17 1.49
CA LEU A 327 -15.88 -12.41 0.24
C LEU A 327 -17.00 -13.00 -0.62
N GLY A 328 -17.82 -12.13 -1.21
CA GLY A 328 -18.98 -12.52 -2.01
C GLY A 328 -20.24 -12.89 -1.19
N LYS A 329 -20.17 -12.95 0.15
CA LYS A 329 -21.34 -13.20 1.00
C LYS A 329 -21.86 -11.93 1.64
N ASN A 330 -23.15 -11.90 1.93
CA ASN A 330 -23.71 -10.87 2.81
C ASN A 330 -23.30 -11.12 4.27
N CYS A 331 -23.06 -10.05 5.04
CA CYS A 331 -22.65 -10.11 6.46
C CYS A 331 -23.62 -10.85 7.39
N ARG A 332 -24.85 -11.15 6.96
CA ARG A 332 -25.85 -11.85 7.79
C ARG A 332 -25.45 -13.25 8.23
N PHE A 333 -24.39 -13.85 7.67
CA PHE A 333 -23.88 -15.12 8.17
C PHE A 333 -23.42 -15.06 9.64
N LEU A 334 -23.16 -13.87 10.18
CA LEU A 334 -22.87 -13.66 11.61
C LEU A 334 -24.12 -13.70 12.50
N GLN A 335 -25.33 -13.77 11.93
CA GLN A 335 -26.59 -13.79 12.66
C GLN A 335 -27.01 -15.24 12.95
N GLY A 336 -27.68 -15.46 14.08
CA GLY A 336 -28.17 -16.78 14.49
C GLY A 336 -29.51 -16.71 15.20
N GLN A 337 -29.89 -17.80 15.87
CA GLN A 337 -31.24 -17.98 16.42
C GLN A 337 -31.64 -16.89 17.44
N ASP A 338 -30.69 -16.38 18.22
CA ASP A 338 -30.94 -15.41 19.30
C ASP A 338 -30.68 -13.96 18.83
N THR A 339 -30.37 -13.75 17.55
CA THR A 339 -30.18 -12.40 17.00
C THR A 339 -31.54 -11.68 16.94
N ASN A 340 -31.62 -10.52 17.60
CA ASN A 340 -32.85 -9.74 17.66
C ASN A 340 -33.30 -9.21 16.28
N GLN A 341 -34.51 -9.58 15.87
CA GLN A 341 -35.11 -9.19 14.59
C GLN A 341 -35.38 -7.68 14.47
N ALA A 342 -35.58 -6.98 15.58
CA ALA A 342 -35.76 -5.52 15.59
C ALA A 342 -34.48 -4.80 15.14
N ASP A 343 -33.31 -5.25 15.60
CA ASP A 343 -32.01 -4.69 15.23
C ASP A 343 -31.70 -4.95 13.74
N ILE A 344 -32.00 -6.15 13.25
CA ILE A 344 -31.88 -6.49 11.81
C ILE A 344 -32.75 -5.55 10.97
N THR A 345 -33.99 -5.33 11.40
CA THR A 345 -34.94 -4.46 10.70
C THR A 345 -34.44 -3.01 10.68
N LYS A 346 -33.90 -2.52 11.79
CA LYS A 346 -33.32 -1.17 11.91
C LYS A 346 -32.11 -1.00 10.98
N ILE A 347 -31.24 -2.00 10.86
CA ILE A 347 -30.14 -1.98 9.89
C ILE A 347 -30.69 -1.91 8.46
N ARG A 348 -31.64 -2.79 8.10
CA ARG A 348 -32.22 -2.84 6.75
C ARG A 348 -32.84 -1.49 6.35
N GLN A 349 -33.68 -0.92 7.21
CA GLN A 349 -34.31 0.38 6.99
C GLN A 349 -33.26 1.48 6.79
N SER A 350 -32.19 1.50 7.60
CA SER A 350 -31.13 2.50 7.44
C SER A 350 -30.41 2.42 6.09
N ILE A 351 -30.23 1.19 5.56
CA ILE A 351 -29.60 0.96 4.26
C ILE A 351 -30.52 1.42 3.13
N GLU A 352 -31.83 1.17 3.25
CA GLU A 352 -32.84 1.62 2.27
C GLU A 352 -32.91 3.15 2.16
N VAL A 353 -32.76 3.86 3.28
CA VAL A 353 -32.78 5.35 3.29
C VAL A 353 -31.39 5.99 3.14
N GLU A 354 -30.36 5.20 2.84
CA GLU A 354 -28.96 5.66 2.73
C GLU A 354 -28.43 6.42 3.95
N GLN A 355 -28.74 5.94 5.15
CA GLN A 355 -28.31 6.52 6.43
C GLN A 355 -27.37 5.62 7.21
N SER A 356 -26.58 6.23 8.09
CA SER A 356 -25.79 5.49 9.06
C SER A 356 -26.64 4.96 10.20
N CYS A 357 -26.30 3.79 10.73
CA CYS A 357 -26.98 3.19 11.86
C CYS A 357 -25.97 2.57 12.82
N THR A 358 -26.25 2.69 14.12
CA THR A 358 -25.51 1.97 15.16
C THR A 358 -26.48 1.10 15.93
N VAL A 359 -26.15 -0.18 16.06
CA VAL A 359 -26.91 -1.16 16.84
C VAL A 359 -25.98 -2.04 17.67
N ARG A 360 -26.49 -2.56 18.79
CA ARG A 360 -25.80 -3.61 19.55
C ARG A 360 -26.52 -4.92 19.25
N ILE A 361 -25.92 -5.74 18.39
CA ILE A 361 -26.53 -6.95 17.84
C ILE A 361 -25.76 -8.19 18.30
N LEU A 362 -26.48 -9.26 18.67
CA LEU A 362 -25.85 -10.53 19.00
C LEU A 362 -25.39 -11.24 17.74
N ASN A 363 -24.10 -11.56 17.64
CA ASN A 363 -23.49 -12.25 16.52
C ASN A 363 -22.79 -13.54 16.96
N TYR A 364 -22.55 -14.43 15.99
CA TYR A 364 -21.93 -15.73 16.17
C TYR A 364 -20.63 -15.79 15.36
N ARG A 365 -19.58 -16.31 15.98
CA ARG A 365 -18.31 -16.61 15.31
C ARG A 365 -18.39 -17.96 14.61
N LYS A 366 -17.37 -18.27 13.80
CA LYS A 366 -17.28 -19.55 13.08
C LYS A 366 -17.33 -20.77 14.00
N ASP A 367 -16.78 -20.67 15.21
CA ASP A 367 -16.78 -21.73 16.23
C ASP A 367 -18.12 -21.89 16.97
N GLY A 368 -19.12 -21.07 16.64
CA GLY A 368 -20.44 -21.04 17.28
C GLY A 368 -20.50 -20.19 18.54
N SER A 369 -19.39 -19.64 19.03
CA SER A 369 -19.39 -18.73 20.18
C SER A 369 -20.11 -17.43 19.84
N THR A 370 -20.80 -16.86 20.83
CA THR A 370 -21.52 -15.59 20.66
C THR A 370 -20.67 -14.40 21.07
N PHE A 371 -21.02 -13.23 20.54
CA PHE A 371 -20.51 -11.95 21.00
C PHE A 371 -21.48 -10.82 20.73
N TRP A 372 -21.45 -9.82 21.61
CA TRP A 372 -22.18 -8.58 21.41
C TRP A 372 -21.41 -7.69 20.46
N ASN A 373 -21.90 -7.58 19.23
CA ASN A 373 -21.33 -6.71 18.21
C ASN A 373 -21.97 -5.32 18.33
N HIS A 374 -21.21 -4.33 18.78
CA HIS A 374 -21.57 -2.95 18.55
C HIS A 374 -21.23 -2.62 17.09
N LEU A 375 -22.24 -2.72 16.23
CA LEU A 375 -22.13 -2.56 14.79
C LEU A 375 -22.49 -1.13 14.41
N HIS A 376 -21.58 -0.46 13.71
CA HIS A 376 -21.86 0.80 13.02
C HIS A 376 -21.81 0.59 11.51
N THR A 377 -22.93 0.85 10.84
CA THR A 377 -23.03 0.82 9.37
C THR A 377 -23.14 2.23 8.82
N ALA A 378 -22.49 2.52 7.71
CA ALA A 378 -22.61 3.82 7.05
C ALA A 378 -22.39 3.73 5.53
N PRO A 379 -23.07 4.56 4.73
CA PRO A 379 -22.75 4.68 3.32
C PRO A 379 -21.42 5.40 3.13
N VAL A 380 -20.65 4.92 2.15
CA VAL A 380 -19.40 5.51 1.67
C VAL A 380 -19.63 5.98 0.24
N ARG A 381 -19.59 7.30 0.06
CA ARG A 381 -19.88 7.95 -1.23
C ARG A 381 -18.59 8.21 -2.01
N ASN A 382 -18.64 7.99 -3.33
CA ASN A 382 -17.56 8.37 -4.25
C ASN A 382 -17.52 9.89 -4.46
N ALA A 383 -16.64 10.35 -5.36
CA ALA A 383 -16.50 11.76 -5.69
C ALA A 383 -17.76 12.39 -6.33
N SER A 384 -18.62 11.59 -6.98
CA SER A 384 -19.89 12.07 -7.54
C SER A 384 -21.04 12.13 -6.53
N GLY A 385 -20.80 11.74 -5.27
CA GLY A 385 -21.81 11.75 -4.21
C GLY A 385 -22.73 10.51 -4.21
N LYS A 386 -22.55 9.58 -5.15
CA LYS A 386 -23.27 8.29 -5.15
C LYS A 386 -22.66 7.34 -4.12
N VAL A 387 -23.48 6.51 -3.48
CA VAL A 387 -22.99 5.45 -2.59
C VAL A 387 -22.19 4.46 -3.44
N ALA A 388 -20.90 4.33 -3.14
CA ALA A 388 -20.02 3.35 -3.76
C ALA A 388 -19.98 2.06 -2.94
N PHE A 389 -19.95 2.18 -1.61
CA PHE A 389 -19.91 1.02 -0.71
C PHE A 389 -20.73 1.30 0.54
N TYR A 390 -21.11 0.25 1.24
CA TYR A 390 -21.44 0.32 2.66
C TYR A 390 -20.26 -0.16 3.49
N VAL A 391 -19.89 0.60 4.50
CA VAL A 391 -18.93 0.15 5.52
C VAL A 391 -19.69 -0.35 6.73
N GLY A 392 -19.32 -1.53 7.22
CA GLY A 392 -19.74 -2.05 8.53
C GLY A 392 -18.53 -2.16 9.44
N VAL A 393 -18.52 -1.46 10.56
CA VAL A 393 -17.47 -1.49 11.58
C VAL A 393 -17.97 -2.27 12.78
N GLN A 394 -17.31 -3.39 13.09
CA GLN A 394 -17.68 -4.30 14.17
C GLN A 394 -16.79 -4.06 15.39
N LEU A 395 -17.39 -4.08 16.56
CA LEU A 395 -16.68 -3.96 17.82
C LEU A 395 -17.27 -4.93 18.84
N ASP A 396 -16.44 -5.82 19.37
CA ASP A 396 -16.83 -6.72 20.44
C ASP A 396 -16.99 -5.95 21.75
N VAL A 397 -18.20 -5.97 22.30
CA VAL A 397 -18.56 -5.32 23.57
C VAL A 397 -19.11 -6.32 24.57
N THR A 398 -18.74 -7.60 24.46
CA THR A 398 -19.22 -8.68 25.34
C THR A 398 -18.79 -8.46 26.80
N ASP A 399 -17.55 -8.04 27.01
CA ASP A 399 -16.95 -7.84 28.36
C ASP A 399 -17.04 -6.39 28.85
N ILE A 400 -17.74 -5.51 28.13
CA ILE A 400 -17.84 -4.09 28.51
C ILE A 400 -19.03 -3.92 29.47
N GLU A 401 -18.73 -3.77 30.76
CA GLU A 401 -19.65 -3.21 31.74
C GLU A 401 -19.96 -1.75 31.35
N GLU A 402 -21.24 -1.41 31.17
CA GLU A 402 -21.71 -0.10 30.71
C GLU A 402 -21.18 1.08 31.57
N GLU A 403 -20.79 0.83 32.83
CA GLU A 403 -20.36 1.82 33.81
C GLU A 403 -18.90 2.32 33.70
N LYS A 404 -17.99 1.64 32.98
CA LYS A 404 -16.54 1.99 33.01
C LYS A 404 -16.05 2.89 31.85
N GLN A 405 -16.95 3.45 31.04
CA GLN A 405 -16.61 4.09 29.76
C GLN A 405 -15.93 5.48 29.82
N ALA A 406 -15.81 6.11 30.99
CA ALA A 406 -15.23 7.45 31.11
C ALA A 406 -13.70 7.49 31.32
N ALA A 407 -13.06 6.36 31.65
CA ALA A 407 -11.72 6.38 32.25
C ALA A 407 -10.54 6.06 31.32
N ASN A 408 -10.74 5.57 30.08
CA ASN A 408 -9.62 5.26 29.18
C ASN A 408 -9.88 5.71 27.74
N GLY A 409 -8.85 6.33 27.15
CA GLY A 409 -8.91 7.12 25.92
C GLY A 409 -9.63 6.48 24.73
N MET A 410 -10.55 7.29 24.18
CA MET A 410 -11.39 7.09 22.97
C MET A 410 -12.67 6.27 23.20
N THR A 411 -13.81 6.97 23.25
CA THR A 411 -15.17 6.40 23.30
C THR A 411 -15.39 5.39 22.16
N LEU A 412 -16.17 4.32 22.38
CA LEU A 412 -16.49 3.29 21.36
C LEU A 412 -16.89 3.91 20.01
N ASN A 413 -17.72 4.95 20.07
CA ASN A 413 -18.19 5.71 18.91
C ASN A 413 -17.04 6.40 18.15
N MET A 414 -16.03 6.93 18.84
CA MET A 414 -14.87 7.56 18.19
C MET A 414 -14.03 6.52 17.42
N LYS A 415 -13.89 5.29 17.93
CA LYS A 415 -13.18 4.22 17.20
C LYS A 415 -13.90 3.86 15.90
N GLN A 416 -15.23 3.72 15.95
CA GLN A 416 -16.04 3.39 14.78
C GLN A 416 -16.07 4.53 13.76
N LEU A 417 -16.35 5.76 14.19
CA LEU A 417 -16.38 6.93 13.32
C LEU A 417 -15.01 7.24 12.72
N GLY A 418 -13.92 7.00 13.47
CA GLY A 418 -12.55 7.11 12.97
C GLY A 418 -12.28 6.15 11.81
N ALA A 419 -12.71 4.88 11.94
CA ALA A 419 -12.61 3.90 10.87
C ALA A 419 -13.44 4.30 9.65
N VAL A 420 -14.70 4.72 9.84
CA VAL A 420 -15.57 5.21 8.74
C VAL A 420 -14.93 6.42 8.04
N GLY A 421 -14.36 7.35 8.80
CA GLY A 421 -13.65 8.51 8.26
C GLY A 421 -12.47 8.10 7.39
N ALA A 422 -11.64 7.17 7.87
CA ALA A 422 -10.50 6.66 7.12
C ALA A 422 -10.93 5.93 5.83
N VAL A 423 -11.97 5.09 5.89
CA VAL A 423 -12.55 4.43 4.72
C VAL A 423 -13.07 5.45 3.71
N ARG A 424 -13.81 6.47 4.15
CA ARG A 424 -14.32 7.53 3.27
C ARG A 424 -13.20 8.27 2.55
N VAL A 425 -12.11 8.57 3.24
CA VAL A 425 -10.91 9.19 2.63
C VAL A 425 -10.29 8.26 1.59
N ALA A 426 -10.12 6.97 1.92
CA ALA A 426 -9.56 5.98 0.99
C ALA A 426 -10.40 5.84 -0.28
N VAL A 427 -11.72 5.70 -0.16
CA VAL A 427 -12.63 5.53 -1.32
C VAL A 427 -12.69 6.79 -2.18
N ARG A 428 -12.79 7.99 -1.57
CA ARG A 428 -12.83 9.25 -2.33
C ARG A 428 -11.55 9.55 -3.09
N SER A 429 -10.40 9.18 -2.55
CA SER A 429 -9.09 9.45 -3.16
C SER A 429 -8.79 8.56 -4.36
N LEU A 430 -9.54 7.46 -4.54
CA LEU A 430 -9.22 6.42 -5.52
C LEU A 430 -10.22 6.31 -6.67
N LEU A 431 -11.49 6.67 -6.42
CA LEU A 431 -12.55 6.73 -7.43
C LEU A 431 -12.66 8.15 -8.04
N GLY A 432 -11.52 8.70 -8.46
CA GLY A 432 -11.45 10.00 -9.12
C GLY A 432 -12.24 10.01 -10.43
N VAL A 433 -13.11 11.02 -10.55
CA VAL A 433 -13.85 11.53 -11.72
C VAL A 433 -13.57 10.77 -13.01
N GLU A 434 -14.52 9.93 -13.44
CA GLU A 434 -14.57 9.54 -14.85
C GLU A 434 -14.63 10.82 -15.70
N PRO A 435 -13.81 10.93 -16.77
CA PRO A 435 -13.90 12.10 -17.64
C PRO A 435 -15.33 12.19 -18.16
N SER A 436 -15.97 13.32 -17.92
CA SER A 436 -17.22 13.70 -18.58
C SER A 436 -17.01 13.48 -20.08
N ARG A 437 -17.77 12.54 -20.65
CA ARG A 437 -17.80 12.31 -22.09
C ARG A 437 -18.33 13.53 -22.83
#